data_AF-C8W1E4-F1
#
_entry.id   AF-C8W1E4-F1
#
_cell.length_a   1.000
_cell.length_b   1.000
_cell.length_c   1.000
_cell.angle_alpha   90.00
_cell.angle_beta   90.00
_cell.angle_gamma   90.00
#
_symmetry.space_group_name_H-M   'P 1'
#
loop_
_entity.id
_entity.type
_entity.pdbx_description
1 polymer ?
#
loop_
_entity_poly.entity_id
_entity_poly.type
_entity_poly.pdbx_seq_one_letter_code
_entity_poly.pdbx_strand_id
1 'polypeptide(L)'
;MKISQNGFNPIKAYTSLVKEKDKIKQPATGNVQADKLEISSQAKEIQMVRSKIAELPSVREDLVAELKQRIQDGTYKSSGEKIADGIIEERLLDKQV
;
A
#
# COMPACT_ATOMS: atom_id res chain seq x y z
N MET A 1 -0.10 -9.35 25.82
CA MET A 1 -1.50 -9.38 25.36
C MET A 1 -1.48 -9.56 23.84
N LYS A 2 -2.19 -10.56 23.30
CA LYS A 2 -2.33 -10.77 21.85
C LYS A 2 -3.46 -9.88 21.34
N ILE A 3 -3.15 -8.77 20.67
CA ILE A 3 -4.15 -7.98 19.94
C ILE A 3 -4.51 -8.73 18.66
N SER A 4 -5.65 -9.41 18.70
CA SER A 4 -6.32 -10.02 17.56
C SER A 4 -6.58 -8.97 16.48
N GLN A 5 -6.03 -9.16 15.28
CA GLN A 5 -6.17 -8.26 14.12
C GLN A 5 -7.56 -8.31 13.44
N ASN A 6 -8.62 -8.60 14.20
CA ASN A 6 -10.00 -8.62 13.67
C ASN A 6 -10.86 -7.48 14.27
N GLY A 7 -10.25 -6.31 14.49
CA GLY A 7 -10.93 -5.14 15.06
C GLY A 7 -11.10 -4.03 14.03
N PHE A 8 -12.36 -3.68 13.73
CA PHE A 8 -12.85 -2.42 13.15
C PHE A 8 -11.93 -1.69 12.14
N ASN A 9 -12.32 -1.69 10.85
CA ASN A 9 -11.66 -0.87 9.83
C ASN A 9 -12.40 0.48 9.68
N PRO A 10 -11.88 1.59 10.24
CA PRO A 10 -12.55 2.90 10.22
C PRO A 10 -12.72 3.46 8.81
N ILE A 11 -11.84 3.07 7.87
CA ILE A 11 -11.93 3.51 6.47
C ILE A 11 -13.10 2.82 5.77
N LYS A 12 -13.33 1.52 6.04
CA LYS A 12 -14.50 0.81 5.51
C LYS A 12 -15.81 1.42 6.03
N ALA A 13 -15.88 1.74 7.32
CA ALA A 13 -17.04 2.40 7.92
C ALA A 13 -17.28 3.82 7.35
N TYR A 14 -16.22 4.62 7.16
CA TYR A 14 -16.33 5.94 6.53
C TYR A 14 -16.77 5.86 5.06
N THR A 15 -16.21 4.94 4.29
CA THR A 15 -16.55 4.77 2.87
C THR A 15 -17.97 4.27 2.65
N SER A 16 -18.53 3.45 3.55
CA SER A 16 -19.97 3.11 3.51
C SER A 16 -20.86 4.32 3.82
N LEU A 17 -20.49 5.16 4.80
CA LEU A 17 -21.24 6.38 5.13
C LEU A 17 -21.26 7.39 3.98
N VAL A 18 -20.14 7.56 3.27
CA VAL A 18 -20.07 8.44 2.08
C VAL A 18 -20.94 7.90 0.95
N LYS A 19 -20.87 6.58 0.67
CA LYS A 19 -21.69 5.93 -0.37
C LYS A 19 -23.20 6.01 -0.10
N GLU A 20 -23.61 5.99 1.17
CA GLU A 20 -25.02 6.16 1.55
C GLU A 20 -25.50 7.61 1.42
N LYS A 21 -24.65 8.60 1.77
CA LYS A 21 -24.95 10.02 1.56
C LYS A 21 -25.13 10.39 0.08
N ASP A 22 -24.36 9.78 -0.83
CA ASP A 22 -24.52 10.00 -2.28
C ASP A 22 -25.84 9.46 -2.84
N LYS A 23 -26.47 8.47 -2.17
CA LYS A 23 -27.77 7.91 -2.56
C LYS A 23 -28.97 8.72 -2.05
N ILE A 24 -28.81 9.49 -0.97
CA ILE A 24 -29.91 10.23 -0.32
C ILE A 24 -29.79 11.72 -0.68
N LYS A 25 -30.23 12.09 -1.90
CA LYS A 25 -30.52 13.48 -2.27
C LYS A 25 -31.99 13.81 -1.94
N GLN A 26 -32.32 13.99 -0.67
CA GLN A 26 -33.60 14.57 -0.25
C GLN A 26 -33.35 15.53 0.94
N PRO A 27 -33.94 16.74 0.98
CA PRO A 27 -33.59 17.72 2.00
C PRO A 27 -34.29 17.39 3.31
N ALA A 28 -33.54 16.92 4.31
CA ALA A 28 -34.05 16.75 5.67
C ALA A 28 -33.84 18.06 6.44
N THR A 29 -34.94 18.77 6.67
CA THR A 29 -35.06 19.87 7.64
C THR A 29 -35.00 19.30 9.06
N GLY A 30 -33.87 19.46 9.74
CA GLY A 30 -33.75 19.07 11.15
C GLY A 30 -32.30 19.13 11.62
N ASN A 31 -32.00 20.08 12.48
CA ASN A 31 -30.65 20.36 12.98
C ASN A 31 -30.27 19.31 14.06
N VAL A 32 -30.01 18.07 13.65
CA VAL A 32 -29.40 17.05 14.51
C VAL A 32 -27.90 17.18 14.35
N GLN A 33 -27.22 17.71 15.37
CA GLN A 33 -25.76 17.63 15.45
C GLN A 33 -25.37 16.17 15.68
N ALA A 34 -25.14 15.45 14.59
CA ALA A 34 -24.60 14.11 14.61
C ALA A 34 -23.06 14.18 14.59
N ASP A 35 -22.42 13.28 15.31
CA ASP A 35 -20.97 13.10 15.27
C ASP A 35 -20.51 12.82 13.84
N LYS A 36 -19.55 13.63 13.36
CA LYS A 36 -19.01 13.54 12.01
C LYS A 36 -17.64 12.88 12.05
N LEU A 37 -17.54 11.68 11.49
CA LEU A 37 -16.26 11.03 11.24
C LEU A 37 -15.69 11.54 9.91
N GLU A 38 -14.47 12.07 9.90
CA GLU A 38 -13.74 12.45 8.68
C GLU A 38 -12.34 11.84 8.64
N ILE A 39 -11.94 11.33 7.48
CA ILE A 39 -10.56 10.87 7.24
C ILE A 39 -9.71 12.06 6.80
N SER A 40 -8.52 12.19 7.36
CA SER A 40 -7.53 13.19 6.95
C SER A 40 -7.13 13.06 5.48
N SER A 41 -6.75 14.16 4.84
CA SER A 41 -6.26 14.16 3.44
C SER A 41 -5.09 13.20 3.25
N GLN A 42 -4.12 13.24 4.14
CA GLN A 42 -2.92 12.39 4.10
C GLN A 42 -3.27 10.90 4.19
N ALA A 43 -4.25 10.51 5.01
CA ALA A 43 -4.67 9.10 5.09
C ALA A 43 -5.37 8.64 3.81
N LYS A 44 -6.11 9.53 3.12
CA LYS A 44 -6.70 9.23 1.80
C LYS A 44 -5.61 9.01 0.74
N GLU A 45 -4.57 9.84 0.75
CA GLU A 45 -3.42 9.71 -0.17
C GLU A 45 -2.68 8.39 0.06
N ILE A 46 -2.36 8.05 1.32
CA ILE A 46 -1.72 6.78 1.66
C ILE A 46 -2.56 5.59 1.19
N GLN A 47 -3.89 5.62 1.38
CA GLN A 47 -4.77 4.57 0.90
C GLN A 47 -4.76 4.44 -0.62
N MET A 48 -4.78 5.56 -1.34
CA MET A 48 -4.70 5.57 -2.80
C MET A 48 -3.38 4.96 -3.29
N VAL A 49 -2.27 5.35 -2.68
CA VAL A 49 -0.94 4.82 -3.02
C VAL A 49 -0.84 3.33 -2.72
N ARG A 50 -1.33 2.88 -1.56
CA ARG A 50 -1.37 1.45 -1.21
C ARG A 50 -2.19 0.63 -2.19
N SER A 51 -3.36 1.12 -2.60
CA SER A 51 -4.18 0.45 -3.61
C SER A 51 -3.46 0.35 -4.95
N LYS A 52 -2.82 1.44 -5.41
CA LYS A 52 -2.04 1.43 -6.65
C LYS A 52 -0.84 0.47 -6.58
N ILE A 53 -0.15 0.41 -5.45
CA ILE A 53 0.97 -0.54 -5.25
C ILE A 53 0.46 -1.99 -5.30
N ALA A 54 -0.71 -2.27 -4.73
CA ALA A 54 -1.29 -3.61 -4.75
C ALA A 54 -1.75 -4.07 -6.14
N GLU A 55 -2.01 -3.13 -7.06
CA GLU A 55 -2.33 -3.41 -8.46
C GLU A 55 -1.08 -3.70 -9.31
N LEU A 56 0.11 -3.35 -8.83
CA LEU A 56 1.35 -3.61 -9.54
C LEU A 56 1.65 -5.12 -9.56
N PRO A 57 2.20 -5.64 -10.66
CA PRO A 57 2.58 -7.04 -10.74
C PRO A 57 3.70 -7.33 -9.72
N SER A 58 3.64 -8.52 -9.11
CA SER A 58 4.67 -8.99 -8.18
C SER A 58 6.04 -9.14 -8.86
N VAL A 59 6.05 -9.39 -10.16
CA VAL A 59 7.26 -9.55 -10.97
C VAL A 59 7.28 -8.49 -12.07
N ARG A 60 8.41 -7.80 -12.22
CA ARG A 60 8.68 -6.88 -13.34
C ARG A 60 9.29 -7.66 -14.49
N GLU A 61 8.45 -8.30 -15.31
CA GLU A 61 8.88 -9.18 -16.40
C GLU A 61 9.85 -8.50 -17.37
N ASP A 62 9.62 -7.23 -17.71
CA ASP A 62 10.50 -6.47 -18.63
C ASP A 62 11.93 -6.36 -18.10
N LEU A 63 12.09 -6.09 -16.79
CA LEU A 63 13.39 -6.02 -16.13
C LEU A 63 14.07 -7.38 -16.09
N VAL A 64 13.29 -8.45 -15.86
CA VAL A 64 13.82 -9.83 -15.85
C VAL A 64 14.31 -10.21 -17.24
N ALA A 65 13.56 -9.87 -18.30
CA ALA A 65 13.94 -10.13 -19.68
C ALA A 65 15.23 -9.38 -20.05
N GLU A 66 15.33 -8.09 -19.72
CA GLU A 66 16.54 -7.28 -19.97
C GLU A 66 17.77 -7.88 -19.27
N LEU A 67 17.64 -8.25 -17.99
CA LEU A 67 18.75 -8.84 -17.24
C LEU A 67 19.18 -10.20 -17.80
N LYS A 68 18.22 -11.06 -18.19
CA LYS A 68 18.51 -12.34 -18.85
C LYS A 68 19.29 -12.13 -20.14
N GLN A 69 18.88 -11.18 -20.96
CA GLN A 69 19.56 -10.86 -22.21
C GLN A 69 21.00 -10.39 -21.94
N ARG A 70 21.20 -9.46 -21.00
CA ARG A 70 22.55 -8.97 -20.64
C ARG A 70 23.47 -10.08 -20.11
N ILE A 71 22.90 -11.08 -19.42
CA ILE A 71 23.65 -12.26 -18.98
C ILE A 71 24.05 -13.13 -20.18
N GLN A 72 23.12 -13.38 -21.11
CA GLN A 72 23.40 -14.15 -22.34
C GLN A 72 24.45 -13.47 -23.22
N ASP A 73 24.36 -12.15 -23.37
CA ASP A 73 25.30 -11.34 -24.13
C ASP A 73 26.66 -11.17 -23.43
N GLY A 74 26.82 -11.67 -22.20
CA GLY A 74 28.04 -11.54 -21.40
C GLY A 74 28.35 -10.10 -20.95
N THR A 75 27.40 -9.18 -21.09
CA THR A 75 27.54 -7.76 -20.73
C THR A 75 27.08 -7.46 -19.30
N TYR A 76 26.49 -8.43 -18.62
CA TYR A 76 26.13 -8.32 -17.22
C TYR A 76 27.38 -8.30 -16.32
N LYS A 77 27.62 -7.18 -15.65
CA LYS A 77 28.70 -7.02 -14.68
C LYS A 77 28.14 -7.08 -13.26
N SER A 78 28.50 -8.13 -12.53
CA SER A 78 28.24 -8.19 -11.09
C SER A 78 29.13 -7.17 -10.36
N SER A 79 28.53 -6.39 -9.45
CA SER A 79 29.28 -5.50 -8.56
C SER A 79 29.43 -6.19 -7.21
N GLY A 80 30.68 -6.37 -6.77
CA GLY A 80 30.98 -6.94 -5.44
C GLY A 80 30.42 -6.09 -4.30
N GLU A 81 30.38 -4.77 -4.46
CA GLU A 81 29.77 -3.82 -3.52
C GLU A 81 28.27 -4.11 -3.37
N LYS A 82 27.54 -4.20 -4.48
CA LYS A 82 26.09 -4.51 -4.46
C LYS A 82 25.79 -5.86 -3.82
N ILE A 83 26.67 -6.84 -3.97
CA ILE A 83 26.53 -8.16 -3.33
C ILE A 83 26.73 -8.02 -1.82
N ALA A 84 27.77 -7.31 -1.38
CA ALA A 84 28.03 -7.08 0.04
C ALA A 84 26.89 -6.29 0.71
N ASP A 85 26.39 -5.25 0.04
CA ASP A 85 25.25 -4.46 0.50
C ASP A 85 24.01 -5.34 0.70
N GLY A 86 23.68 -6.18 -0.28
CA GLY A 86 22.54 -7.11 -0.17
C GLY A 86 22.69 -8.11 0.98
N ILE A 87 23.91 -8.60 1.24
CA ILE A 87 24.17 -9.49 2.39
C ILE A 87 23.95 -8.75 3.71
N ILE A 88 24.42 -7.50 3.81
CA ILE A 88 24.28 -6.69 5.04
C ILE A 88 22.82 -6.32 5.25
N GLU A 89 22.10 -5.91 4.20
CA GLU A 89 20.69 -5.54 4.24
C GLU A 89 19.84 -6.70 4.77
N GLU A 90 20.02 -7.91 4.22
CA GLU A 90 19.30 -9.11 4.67
C GLU A 90 19.54 -9.39 6.16
N ARG A 91 20.81 -9.27 6.61
CA ARG A 91 21.18 -9.47 8.02
C ARG A 91 20.59 -8.43 8.96
N LEU A 92 20.30 -7.22 8.47
CA LEU A 92 19.66 -6.16 9.25
C LEU A 92 18.14 -6.38 9.32
N LEU A 93 17.51 -6.81 8.24
CA LEU A 93 16.09 -7.15 8.21
C LEU A 93 15.77 -8.29 9.18
N ASP A 94 16.58 -9.35 9.21
CA ASP A 94 16.44 -10.48 10.15
C ASP A 94 16.49 -10.06 11.63
N LYS A 95 17.16 -8.95 11.97
CA LYS A 95 17.24 -8.45 13.35
C LYS A 95 16.05 -7.57 13.76
N GLN A 96 15.29 -7.06 12.79
CA GLN A 96 14.18 -6.14 13.03
C GLN A 96 12.83 -6.87 13.18
N VAL A 97 12.82 -8.19 13.04
CA VAL A 97 11.66 -9.09 13.22
C VAL A 97 11.77 -9.82 14.55
#